data_AF-A0A354CWZ9-F1
#
_entry.id   AF-A0A354CWZ9-F1
#
_cell.length_a   1.000
_cell.length_b   1.000
_cell.length_c   1.000
_cell.angle_alpha   90.00
_cell.angle_beta   90.00
_cell.angle_gamma   90.00
#
_symmetry.space_group_name_H-M   'P 1'
#
loop_
_entity.id
_entity.type
_entity.pdbx_description
1 polymer ?
#
loop_
_entity_poly.entity_id
_entity_poly.type
_entity_poly.pdbx_seq_one_letter_code
_entity_poly.pdbx_strand_id
1 'polypeptide(L)' 'MAESYPFAEIESKWQRLWEERKLFRAVDGETKRKKLYVLDMFPYPSGAGLHVGHPEGYTATDIY' A
#
# COMPACT_ATOMS: atom_id res chain seq x y z
N MET A 1 -16.71 -21.31 20.59
CA MET A 1 -15.49 -20.51 20.34
C MET A 1 -15.83 -19.57 19.21
N ALA A 2 -15.57 -18.27 19.34
CA ALA A 2 -15.79 -17.34 18.23
C ALA A 2 -14.84 -17.73 17.08
N GLU A 3 -15.36 -17.75 15.85
CA GLU A 3 -14.53 -17.97 14.65
C GLU A 3 -13.47 -16.86 14.56
N SER A 4 -12.23 -17.26 14.26
CA SER A 4 -11.13 -16.32 14.06
C SER A 4 -11.32 -15.54 12.76
N TYR A 5 -11.04 -14.25 12.76
CA TYR A 5 -11.08 -13.43 11.54
C TYR A 5 -10.04 -13.95 10.52
N PRO A 6 -10.44 -14.29 9.27
CA PRO A 6 -9.56 -14.91 8.28
C PRO A 6 -8.73 -13.85 7.53
N PHE A 7 -7.86 -13.13 8.23
CA PHE A 7 -7.08 -12.01 7.66
C PHE A 7 -6.24 -12.43 6.44
N ALA A 8 -5.60 -13.60 6.46
CA ALA A 8 -4.74 -14.08 5.38
C ALA A 8 -5.47 -14.20 4.03
N GLU A 9 -6.72 -14.69 4.05
CA GLU A 9 -7.56 -14.83 2.86
C GLU A 9 -8.06 -13.46 2.37
N ILE A 10 -8.46 -12.61 3.32
CA ILE A 10 -9.02 -11.29 3.02
C ILE A 10 -7.94 -10.37 2.44
N GLU A 11 -6.75 -10.32 3.04
CA GLU A 11 -5.61 -9.50 2.59
C GLU A 11 -5.20 -9.89 1.16
N SER A 12 -4.99 -11.20 0.90
CA SER A 12 -4.60 -11.71 -0.42
C SER A 12 -5.65 -11.43 -1.49
N LYS A 13 -6.94 -11.56 -1.16
CA LYS A 13 -8.06 -11.26 -2.07
C LYS A 13 -8.05 -9.81 -2.53
N TRP A 14 -7.87 -8.86 -1.61
CA TRP A 14 -7.91 -7.44 -1.93
C TRP A 14 -6.67 -6.97 -2.69
N GLN A 15 -5.48 -7.41 -2.30
CA GLN A 15 -4.24 -7.12 -3.02
C GLN A 15 -4.35 -7.51 -4.51
N ARG A 16 -4.83 -8.73 -4.79
CA ARG A 16 -5.07 -9.21 -6.15
C ARG A 16 -6.06 -8.33 -6.91
N LEU A 17 -7.18 -7.97 -6.29
CA LEU A 17 -8.21 -7.15 -6.92
C LEU A 17 -7.72 -5.73 -7.21
N TRP A 18 -6.90 -5.15 -6.32
CA TRP A 18 -6.30 -3.82 -6.52
C TRP A 18 -5.33 -3.82 -7.71
N GLU A 19 -4.53 -4.88 -7.85
CA GLU A 19 -3.60 -5.06 -8.97
C GLU A 19 -4.33 -5.29 -10.29
N GLU A 20 -5.30 -6.22 -10.34
CA GLU A 20 -6.12 -6.50 -11.53
C GLU A 20 -6.83 -5.24 -12.04
N ARG A 21 -7.32 -4.40 -11.13
CA ARG A 21 -8.02 -3.16 -11.46
C ARG A 21 -7.11 -1.93 -11.58
N LYS A 22 -5.81 -2.07 -11.30
CA LYS A 22 -4.81 -0.99 -11.34
C LYS A 22 -5.22 0.23 -10.50
N LEU A 23 -5.79 0.02 -9.31
CA LEU A 23 -6.39 1.11 -8.52
C LEU A 23 -5.40 2.20 -8.09
N PHE A 24 -4.14 1.83 -7.89
CA PHE A 24 -3.06 2.75 -7.49
C PHE A 24 -2.31 3.36 -8.68
N ARG A 25 -2.74 3.11 -9.92
CA ARG A 25 -2.12 3.72 -11.10
C ARG A 25 -2.45 5.21 -11.16
N ALA A 26 -1.43 6.05 -11.10
CA ALA A 26 -1.58 7.48 -11.34
C ALA A 26 -2.10 7.75 -12.76
N VAL A 27 -2.99 8.74 -12.86
CA VAL A 27 -3.57 9.19 -14.13
C VAL A 27 -2.98 10.57 -14.45
N ASP A 28 -2.40 10.70 -15.63
CA ASP A 28 -1.90 11.97 -16.15
C ASP A 28 -3.02 12.79 -16.79
N GLY A 29 -2.83 14.11 -16.84
CA GLY A 29 -3.74 15.05 -17.50
C GLY A 29 -4.74 15.73 -16.58
N GLU A 30 -5.73 16.37 -17.18
CA GLU A 30 -6.72 17.17 -16.47
C GLU A 30 -7.77 16.26 -15.82
N THR A 31 -7.65 16.09 -14.50
CA THR A 31 -8.62 15.34 -13.71
C THR A 31 -9.42 16.28 -12.83
N LYS A 32 -10.59 15.84 -12.36
CA LYS A 32 -11.39 16.59 -11.36
C LYS A 32 -10.69 16.70 -9.99
N ARG A 33 -9.61 15.94 -9.77
CA ARG A 33 -8.86 15.89 -8.51
C ARG A 33 -7.59 16.74 -8.62
N LYS A 34 -7.24 17.42 -7.53
CA LYS A 34 -5.97 18.14 -7.44
C LYS A 34 -4.81 17.13 -7.44
N LYS A 35 -3.75 17.43 -8.18
CA LYS A 35 -2.52 16.63 -8.18
C LYS A 35 -1.92 16.64 -6.78
N LEU A 36 -1.51 15.46 -6.32
CA LEU A 36 -0.85 15.24 -5.05
C LEU A 36 0.33 14.30 -5.25
N TYR A 37 1.42 14.55 -4.54
CA TYR A 37 2.59 13.67 -4.52
C TYR A 37 3.00 13.43 -3.07
N VAL A 38 2.66 12.24 -2.56
CA VAL A 38 3.08 11.75 -1.26
C VAL A 38 4.26 10.79 -1.49
N LEU A 39 5.33 10.93 -0.72
CA LEU A 39 6.61 10.28 -1.01
C LEU A 39 7.26 9.72 0.25
N ASP A 40 7.71 8.47 0.14
CA ASP A 40 8.55 7.81 1.12
C ASP A 40 10.04 7.86 0.75
N MET A 41 10.89 7.82 1.76
CA MET A 41 12.30 7.48 1.56
C MET A 41 12.40 5.99 1.22
N PHE A 42 12.80 5.70 -0.02
CA PHE A 42 12.96 4.32 -0.49
C PHE A 42 14.04 3.58 0.32
N PRO A 43 13.84 2.30 0.66
CA PRO A 43 14.78 1.56 1.50
C PRO A 43 15.99 1.10 0.69
N TYR A 44 17.14 0.97 1.37
CA TYR A 44 18.31 0.29 0.80
C TYR A 44 18.16 -1.23 0.92
N PRO A 45 18.53 -2.02 -0.12
CA PRO A 45 18.47 -3.48 -0.08
C PRO A 45 19.71 -4.07 0.65
N SER A 46 19.91 -3.70 1.91
CA SER A 46 21.13 -4.00 2.69
C SER A 46 20.94 -5.10 3.76
N GLY A 47 19.81 -5.80 3.74
CA GLY A 47 19.51 -6.90 4.66
C GLY A 47 18.59 -7.95 4.02
N ALA A 48 18.15 -8.92 4.82
CA ALA A 48 17.25 -9.99 4.35
C ALA A 48 15.82 -9.50 4.04
N GLY A 49 15.44 -8.32 4.55
CA GLY A 49 14.12 -7.73 4.35
C GLY A 49 13.88 -6.51 5.23
N LEU A 50 12.63 -6.04 5.23
CA LEU A 50 12.20 -4.92 6.07
C LEU A 50 12.01 -5.37 7.53
N HIS A 51 12.42 -4.54 8.47
CA HIS A 51 11.97 -4.59 9.86
C HIS A 51 10.70 -3.75 10.09
N VAL A 52 10.01 -3.97 11.21
CA VAL A 52 8.74 -3.32 11.59
C VAL A 52 8.78 -1.78 11.66
N GLY A 53 9.96 -1.17 11.78
CA GLY A 53 10.11 0.29 11.66
C GLY A 53 9.96 0.87 10.25
N HIS A 54 10.24 0.12 9.17
CA HIS A 54 10.07 0.64 7.80
C HIS A 54 8.61 1.01 7.48
N PRO A 55 7.61 0.15 7.76
CA PRO A 55 6.23 0.47 7.43
C PRO A 55 5.63 1.60 8.29
N GLU A 56 6.30 2.09 9.34
CA GLU A 56 5.78 3.23 10.12
C GLU A 56 5.59 4.47 9.24
N GLY A 57 6.66 4.89 8.56
CA GLY A 57 6.59 6.00 7.61
C GLY A 57 5.70 5.67 6.42
N TYR A 58 5.82 4.45 5.89
CA TYR A 58 5.10 4.05 4.67
C TYR A 58 3.58 3.94 4.90
N THR A 59 3.15 3.59 6.11
CA THR A 59 1.73 3.57 6.47
C THR A 59 1.20 4.99 6.64
N ALA A 60 2.01 5.90 7.19
CA ALA A 60 1.61 7.30 7.36
C ALA A 60 1.38 7.99 6.01
N THR A 61 2.25 7.74 5.03
CA THR A 61 2.11 8.26 3.65
C THR A 61 1.01 7.55 2.84
N ASP A 62 0.76 6.26 3.08
CA ASP A 62 -0.34 5.51 2.44
C ASP A 62 -1.74 5.96 2.90
N ILE A 63 -1.85 6.52 4.12
CA ILE A 63 -3.11 7.05 4.67
C ILE A 63 -3.46 8.46 4.15
N TYR A 64 -2.46 9.31 3.87
CA TYR A 64 -2.63 10.75 3.60
C TYR A 64 -3.50 11.06 2.37
#